data_AF-A0AAX0M2A7-F1
#
_entry.id   AF-A0AAX0M2A7-F1
#
_cell.length_a   1.000
_cell.length_b   1.000
_cell.length_c   1.000
_cell.angle_alpha   90.00
_cell.angle_beta   90.00
_cell.angle_gamma   90.00
#
_symmetry.space_group_name_H-M   'P 1'
#
loop_
_entity.id
_entity.type
_entity.pdbx_description
1 polymer ?
#
loop_
_entity_poly.entity_id
_entity_poly.type
_entity_poly.pdbx_seq_one_letter_code
_entity_poly.pdbx_strand_id
1 'polypeptide(L)'
;MTVSKNENVKQLVARLKEIHQQSNVTIPAWMLDENRYGKGDLTLNEQHEWAETICQSMRSTVALLYLIECEKRWGLRDGEYQFKTGEFVFGLTRELIENLLIEHVEGTLIEHKPKERYLAVFQFYYANDQRLKEDGHSWFSGFLDEMFMDLAVRLRVGEAIPVQHILH
;
A
#
# COMPACT_ATOMS: atom_id res chain seq x y z
N MET A 1 4.07 32.88 17.69
CA MET A 1 2.71 32.58 18.20
C MET A 1 2.66 31.11 18.59
N THR A 2 2.59 30.79 19.88
CA THR A 2 2.45 29.41 20.37
C THR A 2 0.99 29.00 20.32
N VAL A 3 0.60 28.30 19.26
CA VAL A 3 -0.70 27.64 19.16
C VAL A 3 -0.77 26.58 20.28
N SER A 4 -1.83 26.60 21.10
CA SER A 4 -1.97 25.63 22.19
C SER A 4 -2.12 24.21 21.62
N LYS A 5 -1.57 23.18 22.29
CA LYS A 5 -1.67 21.77 21.85
C LYS A 5 -3.10 21.35 21.48
N ASN A 6 -4.10 21.87 22.19
CA ASN A 6 -5.51 21.58 21.96
C ASN A 6 -5.97 22.11 20.59
N GLU A 7 -5.53 23.30 20.21
CA GLU A 7 -5.89 23.93 18.93
C GLU A 7 -5.28 23.17 17.73
N ASN A 8 -4.06 22.63 17.87
CA ASN A 8 -3.46 21.78 16.84
C ASN A 8 -4.23 20.47 16.64
N VAL A 9 -4.72 19.85 17.72
CA VAL A 9 -5.53 18.61 17.65
C VAL A 9 -6.84 18.89 16.92
N LYS A 10 -7.51 20.00 17.24
CA LYS A 10 -8.75 20.41 16.55
C LYS A 10 -8.53 20.60 15.05
N GLN A 11 -7.45 21.27 14.67
CA GLN A 11 -7.10 21.47 13.26
C GLN A 11 -6.82 20.13 12.55
N LEU A 12 -6.10 19.21 13.20
CA LEU A 12 -5.84 17.89 12.62
C LEU A 12 -7.12 17.09 12.42
N VAL A 13 -8.00 17.04 13.43
CA VAL A 13 -9.29 16.34 13.32
C VAL A 13 -10.17 16.97 12.26
N ALA A 14 -10.21 18.31 12.16
CA ALA A 14 -10.96 19.00 11.11
C ALA A 14 -10.46 18.60 9.72
N ARG A 15 -9.14 18.52 9.51
CA ARG A 15 -8.54 18.04 8.25
C ARG A 15 -8.89 16.59 7.96
N LEU A 16 -8.85 15.70 8.97
CA LEU A 16 -9.25 14.31 8.78
C LEU A 16 -10.74 14.20 8.39
N LYS A 17 -11.61 15.03 8.96
CA LYS A 17 -13.04 15.09 8.57
C LYS A 17 -13.22 15.58 7.14
N GLU A 18 -12.48 16.60 6.72
CA GLU A 18 -12.48 17.07 5.33
C GLU A 18 -12.05 15.96 4.36
N ILE A 19 -10.93 15.29 4.65
CA ILE A 19 -10.43 14.17 3.85
C ILE A 19 -11.47 13.05 3.78
N HIS A 20 -12.08 12.69 4.90
CA HIS A 20 -13.10 11.65 4.96
C HIS A 20 -14.32 11.97 4.08
N GLN A 21 -14.69 13.24 3.96
CA GLN A 21 -15.81 13.68 3.13
C GLN A 21 -15.47 13.76 1.64
N GLN A 22 -14.21 14.03 1.31
CA GLN A 22 -13.76 14.30 -0.06
C GLN A 22 -13.09 13.11 -0.74
N SER A 23 -12.84 12.03 -0.02
CA SER A 23 -12.13 10.85 -0.51
C SER A 23 -12.82 9.56 -0.09
N ASN A 24 -12.49 8.47 -0.77
CA ASN A 24 -12.96 7.12 -0.40
C ASN A 24 -12.14 6.50 0.74
N VAL A 25 -11.47 7.31 1.56
CA VAL A 25 -10.67 6.84 2.69
C VAL A 25 -11.56 6.67 3.92
N THR A 26 -11.60 5.44 4.43
CA THR A 26 -12.27 5.13 5.69
C THR A 26 -11.36 5.53 6.84
N ILE A 27 -11.77 6.56 7.60
CA ILE A 27 -11.06 7.02 8.79
C ILE A 27 -11.81 6.51 10.03
N PRO A 28 -11.15 5.81 10.98
CA PRO A 28 -11.78 5.31 12.18
C PRO A 28 -12.42 6.42 13.01
N ALA A 29 -13.60 6.16 13.57
CA ALA A 29 -14.37 7.17 14.30
C ALA A 29 -13.59 7.79 15.47
N TRP A 30 -12.77 6.99 16.16
CA TRP A 30 -11.95 7.46 17.27
C TRP A 30 -10.82 8.41 16.82
N MET A 31 -10.36 8.34 15.57
CA MET A 31 -9.42 9.32 14.99
C MET A 31 -10.08 10.66 14.66
N LEU A 32 -11.42 10.69 14.57
CA LEU A 32 -12.23 11.88 14.34
C LEU A 32 -12.75 12.50 15.65
N ASP A 33 -12.43 11.90 16.80
CA ASP A 33 -12.77 12.40 18.13
C ASP A 33 -11.62 13.20 18.75
N GLU A 34 -11.79 14.52 18.83
CA GLU A 34 -10.85 15.44 19.48
C GLU A 34 -10.56 15.08 20.94
N ASN A 35 -11.51 14.43 21.61
CA ASN A 35 -11.40 14.04 23.01
C ASN A 35 -10.67 12.71 23.21
N ARG A 36 -10.43 11.94 22.15
CA ARG A 36 -9.67 10.69 22.20
C ARG A 36 -8.17 10.93 22.22
N TYR A 37 -7.71 12.02 21.61
CA TYR A 37 -6.30 12.35 21.47
C TYR A 37 -5.63 12.52 22.84
N GLY A 38 -4.52 11.80 23.05
CA GLY A 38 -3.74 11.87 24.30
C GLY A 38 -4.38 11.19 25.51
N LYS A 39 -5.50 10.47 25.35
CA LYS A 39 -6.12 9.70 26.44
C LYS A 39 -5.72 8.23 26.39
N GLY A 40 -4.59 7.92 27.04
CA GLY A 40 -4.07 6.56 27.12
C GLY A 40 -3.64 5.98 25.77
N ASP A 41 -3.21 4.73 25.81
CA ASP A 41 -2.70 4.03 24.64
C ASP A 41 -3.85 3.60 23.71
N LEU A 42 -3.51 3.27 22.47
CA LEU A 42 -4.46 2.65 21.54
C LEU A 42 -4.76 1.23 22.00
N THR A 43 -6.04 0.90 22.10
CA THR A 43 -6.48 -0.48 22.25
C THR A 43 -6.07 -1.31 21.03
N LEU A 44 -6.01 -2.63 21.17
CA LEU A 44 -5.64 -3.50 20.05
C LEU A 44 -6.57 -3.31 18.83
N ASN A 45 -7.88 -3.12 19.06
CA ASN A 45 -8.83 -2.85 17.99
C ASN A 45 -8.52 -1.53 17.28
N GLU A 46 -8.26 -0.46 18.02
CA GLU A 46 -7.88 0.83 17.43
C GLU A 46 -6.57 0.73 16.65
N GLN A 47 -5.61 -0.07 17.11
CA GLN A 47 -4.37 -0.34 16.37
C GLN A 47 -4.64 -1.05 15.04
N HIS A 48 -5.54 -2.05 15.02
CA HIS A 48 -5.92 -2.74 13.79
C HIS A 48 -6.67 -1.82 12.82
N GLU A 49 -7.64 -1.04 13.31
CA GLU A 49 -8.38 -0.07 12.49
C GLU A 49 -7.44 0.97 11.87
N TRP A 50 -6.50 1.50 12.66
CA TRP A 50 -5.47 2.40 12.15
C TRP A 50 -4.59 1.72 11.10
N ALA A 51 -4.14 0.49 11.36
CA ALA A 51 -3.29 -0.26 10.44
C ALA A 51 -3.98 -0.51 9.09
N GLU A 52 -5.27 -0.86 9.10
CA GLU A 52 -6.06 -1.05 7.88
C GLU A 52 -6.14 0.25 7.06
N THR A 53 -6.47 1.37 7.70
CA THR A 53 -6.54 2.68 7.02
C THR A 53 -5.19 3.11 6.44
N ILE A 54 -4.08 2.93 7.18
CA ILE A 54 -2.76 3.40 6.72
C ILE A 54 -2.18 2.49 5.64
N CYS A 55 -2.41 1.18 5.69
CA CYS A 55 -1.90 0.23 4.70
C CYS A 55 -2.38 0.55 3.29
N GLN A 56 -3.62 1.04 3.14
CA GLN A 56 -4.12 1.53 1.85
C GLN A 56 -3.22 2.64 1.28
N SER A 57 -2.85 3.62 2.10
CA SER A 57 -2.00 4.74 1.67
C SER A 57 -0.57 4.29 1.38
N MET A 58 -0.02 3.38 2.19
CA MET A 58 1.32 2.82 1.98
C MET A 58 1.39 2.02 0.68
N ARG A 59 0.39 1.16 0.43
CA ARG A 59 0.27 0.40 -0.82
C ARG A 59 0.23 1.30 -2.05
N SER A 60 -0.64 2.32 -2.05
CA SER A 60 -0.71 3.27 -3.16
C SER A 60 0.59 4.04 -3.37
N THR A 61 1.27 4.41 -2.29
CA THR A 61 2.58 5.10 -2.36
C THR A 61 3.61 4.21 -3.03
N VAL A 62 3.73 2.95 -2.60
CA VAL A 62 4.67 2.00 -3.15
C VAL A 62 4.37 1.68 -4.62
N ALA A 63 3.11 1.50 -4.98
CA ALA A 63 2.71 1.30 -6.37
C ALA A 63 3.11 2.48 -7.27
N LEU A 64 2.88 3.72 -6.80
CA LEU A 64 3.29 4.93 -7.53
C LEU A 64 4.81 5.06 -7.66
N LEU A 65 5.55 4.80 -6.58
CA LEU A 65 7.02 4.84 -6.61
C LEU A 65 7.58 3.83 -7.60
N TYR A 66 7.02 2.62 -7.62
CA TYR A 66 7.41 1.60 -8.59
C TYR A 66 7.13 2.04 -10.04
N LEU A 67 5.97 2.63 -10.33
CA LEU A 67 5.68 3.18 -11.67
C LEU A 67 6.69 4.24 -12.11
N ILE A 68 7.05 5.16 -11.21
CA ILE A 68 8.07 6.18 -11.46
C ILE A 68 9.42 5.53 -11.78
N GLU A 69 9.79 4.47 -11.08
CA GLU A 69 11.02 3.73 -11.36
C GLU A 69 10.97 2.96 -12.68
N CYS A 70 9.83 2.37 -13.03
CA CYS A 70 9.61 1.75 -14.34
C CYS A 70 9.74 2.76 -15.47
N GLU A 71 9.17 3.96 -15.33
CA GLU A 71 9.34 5.04 -16.30
C GLU A 71 10.82 5.45 -16.43
N LYS A 72 11.54 5.59 -15.32
CA LYS A 72 12.98 5.90 -15.36
C LYS A 72 13.80 4.81 -16.07
N ARG A 73 13.41 3.54 -15.93
CA ARG A 73 14.15 2.39 -16.50
C ARG A 73 13.80 2.11 -17.96
N TRP A 74 12.53 2.26 -18.34
CA TRP A 74 12.01 1.79 -19.63
C TRP A 74 11.22 2.83 -20.41
N GLY A 75 11.01 4.03 -19.84
CA GLY A 75 10.16 5.07 -20.42
C GLY A 75 8.68 4.69 -20.45
N LEU A 76 7.89 5.56 -21.08
CA LEU A 76 6.47 5.33 -21.35
C LEU A 76 6.29 4.78 -22.76
N ARG A 77 5.28 3.93 -22.94
CA ARG A 77 4.82 3.45 -24.24
C ARG A 77 3.41 3.96 -24.48
N ASP A 78 3.23 4.77 -25.52
CA ASP A 78 1.94 5.41 -25.84
C ASP A 78 1.34 6.20 -24.65
N GLY A 79 2.21 6.75 -23.80
CA GLY A 79 1.82 7.49 -22.58
C GLY A 79 1.58 6.61 -21.35
N GLU A 80 1.69 5.29 -21.46
CA GLU A 80 1.45 4.34 -20.38
C GLU A 80 2.76 3.79 -19.80
N TYR A 81 2.73 3.45 -18.50
CA TYR A 81 3.85 2.79 -17.84
C TYR A 81 3.98 1.35 -18.31
N GLN A 82 5.20 0.85 -18.36
CA GLN A 82 5.47 -0.52 -18.79
C GLN A 82 6.47 -1.22 -17.88
N PHE A 83 6.37 -2.55 -17.82
CA PHE A 83 7.39 -3.44 -17.31
C PHE A 83 8.04 -4.18 -18.46
N LYS A 84 9.37 -4.31 -18.45
CA LYS A 84 10.10 -5.05 -19.49
C LYS A 84 11.03 -6.09 -18.88
N THR A 85 10.85 -7.34 -19.25
CA THR A 85 11.77 -8.45 -18.93
C THR A 85 11.98 -9.36 -20.13
N GLY A 86 13.22 -9.50 -20.59
CA GLY A 86 13.54 -10.27 -21.80
C GLY A 86 12.71 -9.80 -23.00
N GLU A 87 11.92 -10.72 -23.56
CA GLU A 87 11.02 -10.48 -24.69
C GLU A 87 9.63 -9.97 -24.28
N PHE A 88 9.32 -9.98 -22.98
CA PHE A 88 8.01 -9.56 -22.46
C PHE A 88 7.97 -8.07 -22.15
N VAL A 89 6.85 -7.46 -22.54
CA VAL A 89 6.50 -6.09 -22.20
C VAL A 89 5.06 -6.09 -21.71
N PHE A 90 4.84 -5.68 -20.46
CA PHE A 90 3.50 -5.55 -19.87
C PHE A 90 3.17 -4.08 -19.65
N GLY A 91 1.93 -3.68 -19.95
CA GLY A 91 1.40 -2.41 -19.46
C GLY A 91 1.22 -2.48 -17.94
N LEU A 92 1.58 -1.41 -17.25
CA LEU A 92 1.40 -1.29 -15.81
C LEU A 92 0.44 -0.15 -15.50
N THR A 93 -0.49 -0.41 -14.59
CA THR A 93 -1.32 0.61 -13.97
C THR A 93 -1.12 0.56 -12.46
N ARG A 94 -1.42 1.66 -11.78
CA ARG A 94 -1.39 1.69 -10.32
C ARG A 94 -2.33 0.64 -9.73
N GLU A 95 -3.54 0.54 -10.28
CA GLU A 95 -4.56 -0.42 -9.87
C GLU A 95 -4.09 -1.88 -10.01
N LEU A 96 -3.41 -2.22 -11.11
CA LEU A 96 -2.86 -3.56 -11.30
C LEU A 96 -1.87 -3.93 -10.18
N ILE A 97 -0.96 -3.01 -9.85
CA ILE A 97 0.04 -3.23 -8.79
C ILE A 97 -0.64 -3.31 -7.43
N GLU A 98 -1.58 -2.40 -7.14
CA GLU A 98 -2.32 -2.40 -5.88
C GLU A 98 -3.10 -3.71 -5.69
N ASN A 99 -3.80 -4.19 -6.72
CA ASN A 99 -4.55 -5.45 -6.65
C ASN A 99 -3.64 -6.66 -6.47
N LEU A 100 -2.49 -6.69 -7.15
CA LEU A 100 -1.49 -7.75 -6.98
C LEU A 100 -0.96 -7.78 -5.54
N LEU A 101 -0.71 -6.61 -4.94
CA LEU A 101 -0.27 -6.53 -3.55
C LEU A 101 -1.37 -6.97 -2.58
N ILE A 102 -2.62 -6.55 -2.78
CA ILE A 102 -3.75 -6.97 -1.94
C ILE A 102 -3.88 -8.49 -1.95
N GLU A 103 -3.94 -9.11 -3.13
CA GLU A 103 -4.23 -10.52 -3.28
C GLU A 103 -3.06 -11.40 -2.80
N HIS A 104 -1.86 -11.16 -3.32
CA HIS A 104 -0.74 -12.09 -3.17
C HIS A 104 0.22 -11.75 -2.03
N VAL A 105 0.12 -10.55 -1.45
CA VAL A 105 1.00 -10.14 -0.36
C VAL A 105 0.19 -9.89 0.89
N GLU A 106 -0.74 -8.94 0.87
CA GLU A 106 -1.51 -8.57 2.05
C GLU A 106 -2.43 -9.71 2.50
N GLY A 107 -3.16 -10.33 1.57
CA GLY A 107 -3.99 -11.51 1.82
C GLY A 107 -3.19 -12.64 2.43
N THR A 108 -2.05 -12.98 1.82
CA THR A 108 -1.14 -14.02 2.34
C THR A 108 -0.63 -13.68 3.74
N LEU A 109 -0.23 -12.43 4.02
CA LEU A 109 0.21 -12.00 5.35
C LEU A 109 -0.90 -12.12 6.40
N ILE A 110 -2.13 -11.75 6.05
CA ILE A 110 -3.29 -11.85 6.93
C ILE A 110 -3.63 -13.32 7.23
N GLU A 111 -3.58 -14.18 6.22
CA GLU A 111 -3.82 -15.62 6.36
C GLU A 111 -2.77 -16.29 7.25
N HIS A 112 -1.49 -15.97 7.07
CA HIS A 112 -0.39 -16.55 7.85
C HIS A 112 -0.31 -15.97 9.27
N LYS A 113 -0.79 -14.75 9.48
CA LYS A 113 -0.77 -14.06 10.78
C LYS A 113 -2.16 -13.53 11.16
N PRO A 114 -3.15 -14.40 11.40
CA PRO A 114 -4.54 -14.01 11.59
C PRO A 114 -4.80 -13.19 12.86
N LYS A 115 -3.88 -13.22 13.84
CA LYS A 115 -3.95 -12.37 15.04
C LYS A 115 -3.40 -10.97 14.80
N GLU A 116 -2.41 -10.81 13.91
CA GLU A 116 -1.80 -9.51 13.59
C GLU A 116 -2.60 -8.79 12.49
N ARG A 117 -3.17 -9.53 11.53
CA ARG A 117 -3.98 -8.99 10.41
C ARG A 117 -3.23 -7.83 9.73
N TYR A 118 -3.85 -6.66 9.61
CA TYR A 118 -3.24 -5.47 9.01
C TYR A 118 -2.02 -4.92 9.77
N LEU A 119 -1.77 -5.31 11.02
CA LEU A 119 -0.50 -4.96 11.67
C LEU A 119 0.68 -5.66 11.00
N ALA A 120 0.50 -6.91 10.54
CA ALA A 120 1.53 -7.61 9.77
C ALA A 120 1.76 -6.95 8.41
N VAL A 121 0.68 -6.51 7.75
CA VAL A 121 0.75 -5.76 6.48
C VAL A 121 1.47 -4.43 6.67
N PHE A 122 1.13 -3.70 7.73
CA PHE A 122 1.81 -2.46 8.07
C PHE A 122 3.32 -2.68 8.29
N GLN A 123 3.68 -3.70 9.07
CA GLN A 123 5.09 -4.04 9.31
C GLN A 123 5.85 -4.35 8.02
N PHE A 124 5.21 -5.04 7.07
CA PHE A 124 5.80 -5.34 5.77
C PHE A 124 6.15 -4.07 4.99
N TYR A 125 5.21 -3.13 4.84
CA TYR A 125 5.50 -1.87 4.16
C TYR A 125 6.48 -1.00 4.95
N TYR A 126 6.33 -0.93 6.28
CA TYR A 126 7.21 -0.14 7.14
C TYR A 126 8.66 -0.62 7.07
N ALA A 127 8.90 -1.93 6.95
CA ALA A 127 10.25 -2.48 6.79
C ALA A 127 10.94 -1.98 5.50
N ASN A 128 10.19 -1.75 4.42
CA ASN A 128 10.73 -1.10 3.23
C ASN A 128 11.11 0.37 3.47
N ASP A 129 10.23 1.13 4.11
CA ASP A 129 10.49 2.54 4.43
C ASP A 129 11.70 2.72 5.34
N GLN A 130 11.91 1.82 6.31
CA GLN A 130 13.10 1.85 7.16
C GLN A 130 14.36 1.63 6.34
N ARG A 131 14.37 0.59 5.49
CA ARG A 131 15.54 0.28 4.69
C ARG A 131 15.88 1.37 3.68
N LEU A 132 14.86 2.00 3.09
CA LEU A 132 15.05 3.15 2.22
C LEU A 132 15.70 4.33 2.97
N LYS A 133 15.34 4.56 4.24
CA LYS A 133 15.94 5.63 5.06
C LYS A 133 17.37 5.31 5.48
N GLU A 134 17.67 4.05 5.75
CA GLU A 134 18.98 3.60 6.22
C GLU A 134 20.00 3.50 5.07
N ASP A 135 19.62 2.81 3.99
CA ASP A 135 20.53 2.41 2.92
C ASP A 135 20.30 3.18 1.61
N GLY A 136 19.25 4.02 1.53
CA GLY A 136 18.85 4.68 0.27
C GLY A 136 18.27 3.74 -0.78
N HIS A 137 18.09 2.46 -0.44
CA HIS A 137 17.64 1.41 -1.35
C HIS A 137 16.26 0.87 -0.93
N SER A 138 15.29 0.98 -1.83
CA SER A 138 14.00 0.30 -1.72
C SER A 138 14.16 -1.14 -2.21
N TRP A 139 13.89 -2.12 -1.36
CA TRP A 139 13.89 -3.53 -1.80
C TRP A 139 12.60 -3.88 -2.55
N PHE A 140 11.56 -3.06 -2.39
CA PHE A 140 10.23 -3.31 -2.93
C PHE A 140 10.20 -3.41 -4.46
N SER A 141 11.02 -2.61 -5.15
CA SER A 141 11.05 -2.61 -6.62
C SER A 141 11.64 -3.90 -7.17
N GLY A 142 12.69 -4.44 -6.54
CA GLY A 142 13.23 -5.74 -6.88
C GLY A 142 12.23 -6.87 -6.60
N PHE A 143 11.51 -6.77 -5.47
CA PHE A 143 10.45 -7.72 -5.14
C PHE A 143 9.32 -7.72 -6.20
N LEU A 144 8.85 -6.53 -6.64
CA LEU A 144 7.85 -6.43 -7.70
C LEU A 144 8.39 -6.93 -9.05
N ASP A 145 9.64 -6.58 -9.40
CA ASP A 145 10.29 -7.10 -10.61
C ASP A 145 10.30 -8.64 -10.61
N GLU A 146 10.67 -9.27 -9.49
CA GLU A 146 10.67 -10.72 -9.34
C GLU A 146 9.28 -11.33 -9.54
N MET A 147 8.24 -10.74 -8.97
CA MET A 147 6.85 -11.19 -9.17
C MET A 147 6.43 -11.09 -10.64
N PHE A 148 6.74 -9.98 -11.33
CA PHE A 148 6.40 -9.82 -12.75
C PHE A 148 7.25 -10.70 -13.66
N MET A 149 8.50 -10.99 -13.28
CA MET A 149 9.35 -11.96 -13.99
C MET A 149 8.79 -13.38 -13.85
N ASP A 150 8.38 -13.80 -12.66
CA ASP A 150 7.74 -15.09 -12.44
C ASP A 150 6.45 -15.21 -13.27
N LEU A 151 5.61 -14.15 -13.28
CA LEU A 151 4.43 -14.08 -14.13
C LEU A 151 4.78 -14.25 -15.63
N ALA A 152 5.83 -13.57 -16.10
CA ALA A 152 6.27 -13.67 -17.49
C ALA A 152 6.70 -15.10 -17.86
N VAL A 153 7.41 -15.78 -16.94
CA VAL A 153 7.83 -17.17 -17.12
C VAL A 153 6.62 -18.09 -17.20
N ARG A 154 5.66 -17.96 -16.29
CA ARG A 154 4.43 -18.78 -16.29
C ARG A 154 3.61 -18.60 -17.58
N LEU A 155 3.48 -17.35 -18.05
CA LEU A 155 2.83 -17.03 -19.33
C LEU A 155 3.56 -17.66 -20.52
N ARG A 156 4.91 -17.68 -20.51
CA ARG A 156 5.71 -18.31 -21.56
C ARG A 156 5.51 -19.82 -21.63
N VAL A 157 5.45 -20.47 -20.48
CA VAL A 157 5.33 -21.94 -20.36
C VAL A 157 3.90 -22.41 -20.62
N GLY A 158 2.93 -21.48 -20.65
CA GLY A 158 1.52 -21.80 -20.88
C GLY A 158 0.87 -22.46 -19.68
N GLU A 159 1.40 -22.24 -18.47
CA GLU A 159 0.75 -22.70 -17.25
C GLU A 159 -0.61 -22.01 -17.11
N ALA A 160 -1.65 -22.80 -16.80
CA ALA A 160 -2.99 -22.27 -16.61
C ALA A 160 -2.96 -21.24 -15.47
N ILE A 161 -3.31 -20.00 -15.78
CA ILE A 161 -3.61 -18.98 -14.77
C ILE A 161 -4.70 -19.57 -13.88
N PRO A 162 -4.53 -19.64 -12.54
CA PRO A 162 -5.59 -20.13 -11.68
C PRO A 162 -6.78 -19.18 -11.84
N VAL A 163 -7.81 -19.63 -12.54
CA VAL A 163 -9.06 -18.90 -12.71
C VAL A 163 -9.83 -19.03 -11.40
N GLN A 164 -9.64 -18.11 -10.46
CA GLN A 164 -10.71 -17.84 -9.52
C GLN A 164 -11.75 -16.99 -10.26
N HIS A 165 -12.87 -17.62 -10.61
CA HIS A 165 -14.04 -16.92 -11.11
C HIS A 165 -14.48 -15.89 -10.06
N ILE A 166 -14.25 -14.61 -10.33
CA ILE A 166 -14.99 -13.53 -9.69
C ILE A 166 -16.42 -13.63 -10.25
N LEU A 167 -17.30 -14.29 -9.50
CA LEU A 167 -18.73 -14.26 -9.76
C LEU A 167 -19.24 -12.85 -9.42
N HIS A 168 -19.84 -12.21 -10.43
CA HIS A 168 -20.56 -10.94 -10.35
C HIS A 168 -21.71 -10.97 -9.34
#